data_AF-A0A239PGL3-F1
#
_entry.id   AF-A0A239PGL3-F1
#
_cell.length_a   1.000
_cell.length_b   1.000
_cell.length_c   1.000
_cell.angle_alpha   90.00
_cell.angle_beta   90.00
_cell.angle_gamma   90.00
#
_symmetry.space_group_name_H-M   'P 1'
#
loop_
_entity.id
_entity.type
_entity.pdbx_description
1 polymer ?
#
loop_
_entity_poly.entity_id
_entity_poly.type
_entity_poly.pdbx_seq_one_letter_code
_entity_poly.pdbx_strand_id
1 'polypeptide(L)'
;MVEVNALALITAVLAFAAAAHKAVQYRRDSRNPALLAACVVLSSLGGAVLLAWAPLHVWITNGGGVPNLARYLSHTLALVAVAAMQSMFLFLADPATARRRALWRWLILFVAVAAMGVAFSLGEFAVDDPGHLANRYSDTPELMIYMAAFIGYCLLGAAGVLTMPVRYAPLVPSPTLRLGLRLLAAAVVLGGTYGLHKAAFFALVGAGVEPPWAEAPVSSALTILIVSAVVGGLVVPSVGPYVTEALGWPSRYLLYRQLEPLWTAIYRVNQYAVLSPPLRRPSIADMRFQLDRRVVEIHDGLRSLSRYAELAIENEATIAALRDGQPAETARAVGQAASIAAAIERMTTVPDSHTGNGAGAVATASATAADVEANARSLAPVSRAYARSRQHGLCPPERTVDLPPEQISLAGDFFLVAHDGHSGRPRLRSRTLEVTLAAALLAELLYHNLVYIDGKQLIPMGRTPPTDSLALQVWQLISVERPNRHSVRTWLTYLSETAVDDVTKRLHDAGVIAPMVGRTLRGTTTIWRPTDPSVAASSWARLSALLRAREGLEPLDVALAGLINAAELDAVVLEGAPRYVREHMLSIVDGSWLPLRHLLSETRALIGKEVMTNYVGAGRAS
;
A
#
# COMPACT_ATOMS: atom_id res chain seq x y z
N MET A 1 43.45 -8.90 -5.87
CA MET A 1 42.98 -8.00 -6.95
C MET A 1 41.60 -8.37 -7.49
N VAL A 2 41.31 -9.65 -7.76
CA VAL A 2 39.99 -10.09 -8.29
C VAL A 2 38.82 -9.70 -7.38
N GLU A 3 38.94 -9.90 -6.06
CA GLU A 3 37.89 -9.55 -5.09
C GLU A 3 37.61 -8.03 -5.00
N VAL A 4 38.66 -7.20 -5.05
CA VAL A 4 38.54 -5.74 -5.00
C VAL A 4 37.85 -5.20 -6.26
N ASN A 5 38.13 -5.79 -7.42
CA ASN A 5 37.48 -5.44 -8.67
C ASN A 5 35.99 -5.85 -8.68
N ALA A 6 35.66 -7.01 -8.11
CA ALA A 6 34.26 -7.45 -7.97
C ALA A 6 33.48 -6.52 -7.03
N LEU A 7 34.06 -6.15 -5.88
CA LEU A 7 33.46 -5.20 -4.95
C LEU A 7 33.24 -3.83 -5.58
N ALA A 8 34.23 -3.31 -6.32
CA ALA A 8 34.10 -2.03 -7.03
C ALA A 8 32.95 -2.05 -8.04
N LEU A 9 32.79 -3.14 -8.80
CA LEU A 9 31.68 -3.28 -9.75
C LEU A 9 30.33 -3.34 -9.05
N ILE A 10 30.21 -4.12 -7.97
CA ILE A 10 28.99 -4.18 -7.15
C ILE A 10 28.64 -2.78 -6.63
N THR A 11 29.61 -2.03 -6.10
CA THR A 11 29.41 -0.66 -5.62
C THR A 11 28.95 0.27 -6.75
N ALA A 12 29.51 0.18 -7.95
CA ALA A 12 29.08 0.96 -9.10
C ALA A 12 27.63 0.63 -9.51
N VAL A 13 27.28 -0.65 -9.59
CA VAL A 13 25.91 -1.11 -9.90
C VAL A 13 24.92 -0.61 -8.86
N LEU A 14 25.25 -0.70 -7.57
CA LEU A 14 24.41 -0.19 -6.49
C LEU A 14 24.24 1.33 -6.58
N ALA A 15 25.28 2.08 -6.93
CA ALA A 15 25.21 3.53 -7.14
C ALA A 15 24.26 3.88 -8.31
N PHE A 16 24.35 3.17 -9.44
CA PHE A 16 23.43 3.38 -10.57
C PHE A 16 21.99 2.97 -10.25
N ALA A 17 21.78 1.87 -9.53
CA ALA A 17 20.45 1.47 -9.07
C ALA A 17 19.84 2.51 -8.11
N ALA A 18 20.64 3.05 -7.19
CA ALA A 18 20.26 4.15 -6.32
C ALA A 18 19.93 5.43 -7.10
N ALA A 19 20.73 5.76 -8.13
CA ALA A 19 20.46 6.89 -9.01
C ALA A 19 19.13 6.73 -9.74
N ALA A 20 18.85 5.54 -10.28
CA ALA A 20 17.57 5.23 -10.92
C ALA A 20 16.39 5.37 -9.95
N HIS A 21 16.54 4.87 -8.71
CA HIS A 21 15.53 5.05 -7.66
C HIS A 21 15.24 6.53 -7.37
N LYS A 22 16.29 7.35 -7.24
CA LYS A 22 16.14 8.81 -7.05
C LYS A 22 15.59 9.51 -8.29
N ALA A 23 15.92 9.06 -9.50
CA ALA A 23 15.38 9.60 -10.73
C ALA A 23 13.87 9.35 -10.85
N VAL A 24 13.36 8.20 -10.40
CA VAL A 24 11.92 7.95 -10.29
C VAL A 24 11.25 8.92 -9.30
N GLN A 25 11.90 9.22 -8.17
CA GLN A 25 11.40 10.24 -7.23
C GLN A 25 11.41 11.64 -7.86
N TYR A 26 12.49 12.02 -8.53
CA TYR A 26 12.59 13.30 -9.24
C TYR A 26 11.54 13.44 -10.35
N ARG A 27 11.23 12.36 -11.08
CA ARG A 27 10.16 12.38 -12.08
C ARG A 27 8.77 12.67 -11.49
N ARG A 28 8.55 12.29 -10.22
CA ARG A 28 7.29 12.60 -9.50
C ARG A 28 7.27 14.02 -8.95
N ASP A 29 8.43 14.58 -8.62
CA ASP A 29 8.62 15.94 -8.12
C ASP A 29 9.78 16.65 -8.83
N SER A 30 9.55 17.02 -10.10
CA SER A 30 10.58 17.52 -11.01
C SER A 30 11.07 18.93 -10.69
N ARG A 31 10.42 19.61 -9.74
CA ARG A 31 10.82 20.95 -9.27
C ARG A 31 11.79 20.88 -8.10
N ASN A 32 12.16 19.70 -7.63
CA ASN A 32 13.00 19.52 -6.45
C ASN A 32 14.50 19.44 -6.83
N PRO A 33 15.27 20.53 -6.67
CA PRO A 33 16.67 20.57 -7.09
C PRO A 33 17.58 19.64 -6.27
N ALA A 34 17.17 19.29 -5.05
CA ALA A 34 17.94 18.38 -4.20
C ALA A 34 17.87 16.93 -4.72
N LEU A 35 16.72 16.50 -5.26
CA LEU A 35 16.59 15.17 -5.87
C LEU A 35 17.42 15.07 -7.15
N LEU A 36 17.43 16.12 -7.97
CA LEU A 36 18.32 16.19 -9.14
C LEU A 36 19.79 16.11 -8.72
N ALA A 37 20.20 16.89 -7.72
CA ALA A 37 21.56 16.85 -7.19
C ALA A 37 21.93 15.46 -6.66
N ALA A 38 21.03 14.78 -5.96
CA ALA A 38 21.25 13.40 -5.50
C ALA A 38 21.44 12.41 -6.66
N CYS A 39 20.69 12.55 -7.76
CA CYS A 39 20.91 11.76 -8.97
C CYS A 39 22.31 12.00 -9.55
N VAL A 40 22.73 13.26 -9.66
CA VAL A 40 24.06 13.63 -10.16
C VAL A 40 25.17 13.05 -9.28
N VAL A 41 25.04 13.13 -7.95
CA VAL A 41 25.99 12.51 -7.01
C VAL A 41 26.14 11.01 -7.29
N LEU A 42 25.03 10.28 -7.33
CA LEU A 42 25.04 8.82 -7.44
C LEU A 42 25.54 8.36 -8.81
N SER A 43 25.08 8.99 -9.89
CA SER A 43 25.56 8.69 -11.25
C SER A 43 27.04 9.01 -11.43
N SER A 44 27.52 10.13 -10.86
CA SER A 44 28.93 10.52 -10.99
C SER A 44 29.85 9.60 -10.18
N LEU A 45 29.47 9.22 -8.94
CA LEU A 45 30.24 8.24 -8.16
C LEU A 45 30.25 6.85 -8.80
N GLY A 46 29.09 6.38 -9.29
CA GLY A 46 28.99 5.11 -10.01
C GLY A 46 29.88 5.11 -11.26
N GLY A 47 29.85 6.19 -12.05
CA GLY A 47 30.72 6.36 -13.21
C GLY A 47 32.20 6.45 -12.86
N ALA A 48 32.56 7.17 -11.79
CA ALA A 48 33.94 7.30 -11.34
C ALA A 48 34.56 5.94 -10.97
N VAL A 49 33.79 5.07 -10.29
CA VAL A 49 34.21 3.71 -9.94
C VAL A 49 34.24 2.81 -11.18
N LEU A 50 33.23 2.91 -12.05
CA LEU A 50 33.15 2.11 -13.27
C LEU A 50 34.35 2.37 -14.20
N LEU A 51 34.82 3.61 -14.31
CA LEU A 51 36.01 3.99 -15.09
C LEU A 51 37.30 3.33 -14.59
N ALA A 52 37.35 2.81 -13.36
CA ALA A 52 38.49 2.04 -12.87
C ALA A 52 38.49 0.58 -13.38
N TRP A 53 37.39 0.10 -13.96
CA TRP A 53 37.27 -1.27 -14.46
C TRP A 53 38.10 -1.50 -15.73
N ALA A 54 38.92 -2.56 -15.74
CA ALA A 54 39.90 -2.82 -16.79
C ALA A 54 39.35 -2.81 -18.22
N PRO A 55 38.28 -3.56 -18.54
CA PRO A 55 37.69 -3.51 -19.88
C PRO A 55 37.27 -2.11 -20.31
N LEU A 56 36.76 -1.28 -19.40
CA LEU A 56 36.30 0.06 -19.75
C LEU A 56 37.47 1.03 -19.95
N HIS A 57 38.46 1.07 -19.05
CA HIS A 57 39.57 2.00 -19.24
C HIS A 57 40.44 1.64 -20.45
N VAL A 58 40.69 0.35 -20.71
CA VAL A 58 41.41 -0.09 -21.91
C VAL A 58 40.65 0.31 -23.17
N TRP A 59 39.32 0.17 -23.17
CA TRP A 59 38.49 0.61 -24.30
C TRP A 59 38.58 2.12 -24.53
N ILE A 60 38.56 2.93 -23.46
CA ILE A 60 38.71 4.39 -23.54
C ILE A 60 40.09 4.77 -24.08
N THR A 61 41.17 4.14 -23.58
CA THR A 61 42.52 4.43 -24.04
C THR A 61 42.68 4.05 -25.52
N ASN A 62 42.20 2.87 -25.93
CA ASN A 62 42.29 2.42 -27.33
C ASN A 62 41.47 3.28 -28.29
N GLY A 63 40.28 3.74 -27.87
CA GLY A 63 39.41 4.57 -28.70
C GLY A 63 39.82 6.05 -28.73
N GLY A 64 40.36 6.57 -27.63
CA GLY A 64 40.73 7.99 -27.47
C GLY A 64 42.18 8.31 -27.76
N GLY A 65 43.08 7.32 -27.75
CA GLY A 65 44.52 7.50 -27.99
C GLY A 65 45.28 8.25 -26.89
N VAL A 66 44.62 8.58 -25.77
CA VAL A 66 45.21 9.34 -24.65
C VAL A 66 45.39 8.40 -23.45
N PRO A 67 46.63 8.04 -23.08
CA PRO A 67 46.90 7.23 -21.88
C PRO A 67 46.35 7.90 -20.62
N ASN A 68 45.90 7.09 -19.64
CA ASN A 68 45.39 7.55 -18.35
C ASN A 68 44.14 8.46 -18.41
N LEU A 69 43.49 8.63 -19.57
CA LEU A 69 42.29 9.44 -19.73
C LEU A 69 41.15 8.96 -18.83
N ALA A 70 40.99 7.64 -18.66
CA ALA A 70 39.99 7.08 -17.75
C ALA A 70 40.19 7.55 -16.29
N ARG A 71 41.44 7.74 -15.84
CA ARG A 71 41.74 8.27 -14.50
C ARG A 71 41.36 9.74 -14.38
N TYR A 72 41.67 10.55 -15.39
CA TYR A 72 41.26 11.96 -15.45
C TYR A 72 39.74 12.11 -15.36
N LEU A 73 39.01 11.32 -16.16
CA LEU A 73 37.54 11.31 -16.17
C LEU A 73 36.97 10.82 -14.83
N SER A 74 37.58 9.80 -14.23
CA SER A 74 37.18 9.27 -12.91
C SER A 74 37.30 10.33 -11.82
N HIS A 75 38.43 11.04 -11.74
CA HIS A 75 38.61 12.14 -10.78
C HIS A 75 37.65 13.30 -11.06
N THR A 76 37.42 13.65 -12.33
CA THR A 76 36.46 14.70 -12.71
C THR A 76 35.05 14.36 -12.22
N LEU A 77 34.58 13.13 -12.43
CA LEU A 77 33.29 12.67 -11.93
C LEU A 77 33.22 12.68 -10.39
N ALA A 78 34.31 12.33 -9.70
CA ALA A 78 34.37 12.44 -8.25
C ALA A 78 34.23 13.90 -7.77
N LEU A 79 34.86 14.87 -8.44
CA LEU A 79 34.69 16.29 -8.12
C LEU A 79 33.27 16.80 -8.43
N VAL A 80 32.67 16.35 -9.53
CA VAL A 80 31.25 16.62 -9.85
C VAL A 80 30.33 16.10 -8.74
N ALA A 81 30.59 14.89 -8.24
CA ALA A 81 29.81 14.33 -7.12
C ALA A 81 29.93 15.19 -5.86
N VAL A 82 31.12 15.70 -5.54
CA VAL A 82 31.33 16.61 -4.39
C VAL A 82 30.54 17.92 -4.59
N ALA A 83 30.61 18.53 -5.76
CA ALA A 83 29.88 19.77 -6.08
C ALA A 83 28.35 19.59 -6.02
N ALA A 84 27.87 18.46 -6.54
CA ALA A 84 26.45 18.10 -6.50
C ALA A 84 25.99 17.82 -5.07
N MET A 85 26.80 17.14 -4.25
CA MET A 85 26.50 16.90 -2.82
C MET A 85 26.39 18.22 -2.06
N GLN A 86 27.32 19.16 -2.28
CA GLN A 86 27.24 20.50 -1.69
C GLN A 86 25.96 21.23 -2.13
N SER A 87 25.63 21.17 -3.42
CA SER A 87 24.42 21.79 -3.96
C SER A 87 23.16 21.20 -3.30
N MET A 88 23.10 19.88 -3.15
CA MET A 88 22.00 19.19 -2.46
C MET A 88 21.79 19.74 -1.05
N PHE A 89 22.86 19.82 -0.23
CA PHE A 89 22.75 20.36 1.13
C PHE A 89 22.40 21.84 1.17
N LEU A 90 22.87 22.64 0.22
CA LEU A 90 22.47 24.05 0.11
C LEU A 90 20.98 24.19 -0.16
N PHE A 91 20.42 23.40 -1.08
CA PHE A 91 18.98 23.40 -1.37
C PHE A 91 18.13 22.84 -0.23
N LEU A 92 18.67 21.93 0.59
CA LEU A 92 18.00 21.46 1.81
C LEU A 92 18.01 22.50 2.93
N ALA A 93 19.07 23.31 3.03
CA ALA A 93 19.27 24.25 4.14
C ALA A 93 18.62 25.61 3.92
N ASP A 94 18.84 26.24 2.76
CA ASP A 94 18.31 27.57 2.44
C ASP A 94 18.07 27.72 0.93
N PRO A 95 16.86 27.41 0.44
CA PRO A 95 16.51 27.48 -0.97
C PRO A 95 16.70 28.88 -1.60
N ALA A 96 16.59 29.96 -0.80
CA ALA A 96 16.64 31.32 -1.31
C ALA A 96 18.05 31.72 -1.76
N THR A 97 19.08 31.34 -1.02
CA THR A 97 20.48 31.62 -1.38
C THR A 97 21.18 30.44 -2.09
N ALA A 98 20.57 29.24 -2.06
CA ALA A 98 21.15 28.02 -2.59
C ALA A 98 21.61 28.14 -4.04
N ARG A 99 20.81 28.72 -4.94
CA ARG A 99 21.16 28.81 -6.38
C ARG A 99 22.44 29.59 -6.60
N ARG A 100 22.58 30.77 -5.98
CA ARG A 100 23.77 31.62 -6.11
C ARG A 100 25.00 30.93 -5.50
N ARG A 101 24.86 30.31 -4.33
CA ARG A 101 25.97 29.59 -3.68
C ARG A 101 26.39 28.35 -4.47
N ALA A 102 25.43 27.61 -5.04
CA ALA A 102 25.70 26.48 -5.92
C ALA A 102 26.49 26.91 -7.15
N LEU A 103 26.10 28.00 -7.83
CA LEU A 103 26.85 28.53 -8.98
C LEU A 103 28.34 28.76 -8.65
N TRP A 104 28.65 29.33 -7.49
CA TRP A 104 30.05 29.48 -7.05
C TRP A 104 30.76 28.14 -6.82
N ARG A 105 30.08 27.12 -6.29
CA ARG A 105 30.66 25.77 -6.14
C ARG A 105 30.98 25.13 -7.49
N TRP A 106 30.12 25.33 -8.49
CA TRP A 106 30.33 24.87 -9.87
C TRP A 106 31.44 25.67 -10.58
N LEU A 107 31.59 26.96 -10.30
CA LEU A 107 32.70 27.76 -10.83
C LEU A 107 34.04 27.33 -10.23
N ILE A 108 34.10 27.09 -8.91
CA ILE A 108 35.31 26.56 -8.26
C ILE A 108 35.63 25.15 -8.78
N LEU A 109 34.61 24.32 -9.05
CA LEU A 109 34.79 23.01 -9.68
C LEU A 109 35.44 23.16 -11.07
N PHE A 110 34.91 24.07 -11.89
CA PHE A 110 35.45 24.32 -13.23
C PHE A 110 36.94 24.71 -13.16
N VAL A 111 37.31 25.60 -12.24
CA VAL A 111 38.72 25.99 -12.02
C VAL A 111 39.57 24.79 -11.60
N ALA A 112 39.11 23.93 -10.68
CA ALA A 112 39.84 22.75 -10.25
C ALA A 112 40.03 21.72 -11.39
N VAL A 113 38.98 21.46 -12.17
CA VAL A 113 39.02 20.55 -13.33
C VAL A 113 39.93 21.11 -14.43
N ALA A 114 39.91 22.42 -14.66
CA ALA A 114 40.80 23.09 -15.60
C ALA A 114 42.27 23.00 -15.15
N ALA A 115 42.55 23.24 -13.87
CA ALA A 115 43.90 23.09 -13.31
C ALA A 115 44.41 21.64 -13.44
N MET A 116 43.55 20.65 -13.14
CA MET A 116 43.85 19.24 -13.41
C MET A 116 44.10 18.97 -14.89
N GLY A 117 43.29 19.55 -15.80
CA GLY A 117 43.42 19.36 -17.24
C GLY A 117 44.73 19.92 -17.79
N VAL A 118 45.11 21.12 -17.36
CA VAL A 118 46.39 21.75 -17.72
C VAL A 118 47.55 20.89 -17.21
N ALA A 119 47.57 20.54 -15.93
CA ALA A 119 48.62 19.68 -15.36
C ALA A 119 48.70 18.31 -16.07
N PHE A 120 47.54 17.71 -16.38
CA PHE A 120 47.48 16.45 -17.12
C PHE A 120 48.03 16.55 -18.54
N SER A 121 47.77 17.65 -19.24
CA SER A 121 48.29 17.88 -20.59
C SER A 121 49.80 18.12 -20.63
N LEU A 122 50.39 18.63 -19.54
CA LEU A 122 51.81 18.93 -19.44
C LEU A 122 52.65 17.75 -18.92
N GLY A 123 52.08 16.85 -18.11
CA GLY A 123 52.82 15.83 -17.35
C GLY A 123 53.29 14.59 -18.13
N GLU A 124 53.22 14.56 -19.46
CA GLU A 124 53.67 13.45 -20.33
C GLU A 124 53.44 12.03 -19.76
N PHE A 125 52.20 11.71 -19.37
CA PHE A 125 51.85 10.43 -18.74
C PHE A 125 51.71 9.27 -19.75
N ALA A 126 52.78 8.98 -20.49
CA ALA A 126 52.77 8.11 -21.68
C ALA A 126 52.38 6.63 -21.45
N VAL A 127 52.55 6.09 -20.24
CA VAL A 127 52.22 4.69 -19.95
C VAL A 127 50.83 4.62 -19.33
N ASP A 128 49.91 3.93 -20.01
CA ASP A 128 48.55 3.72 -19.51
C ASP A 128 48.56 2.74 -18.33
N ASP A 129 48.49 3.30 -17.11
CA ASP A 129 48.38 2.54 -15.86
C ASP A 129 47.53 3.34 -14.86
N PRO A 130 46.21 3.47 -15.12
CA PRO A 130 45.34 4.29 -14.30
C PRO A 130 45.42 3.90 -12.82
N GLY A 131 45.55 2.60 -12.53
CA GLY A 131 45.61 2.03 -11.18
C GLY A 131 46.77 2.54 -10.34
N HIS A 132 47.93 2.74 -10.96
CA HIS A 132 49.18 3.11 -10.27
C HIS A 132 49.73 4.47 -10.69
N LEU A 133 48.94 5.32 -11.37
CA LEU A 133 49.35 6.65 -11.81
C LEU A 133 50.07 7.45 -10.71
N ALA A 134 49.52 7.43 -9.48
CA ALA A 134 50.07 8.17 -8.35
C ALA A 134 51.47 7.67 -7.91
N ASN A 135 51.71 6.36 -8.04
CA ASN A 135 52.97 5.74 -7.70
C ASN A 135 53.99 5.88 -8.85
N ARG A 136 53.55 5.74 -10.10
CA ARG A 136 54.41 5.75 -11.29
C ARG A 136 54.98 7.12 -11.61
N TYR A 137 54.20 8.18 -11.40
CA TYR A 137 54.59 9.56 -11.75
C TYR A 137 54.74 10.45 -10.50
N SER A 138 55.00 9.84 -9.34
CA SER A 138 55.07 10.53 -8.04
C SER A 138 56.05 11.70 -8.00
N ASP A 139 57.11 11.63 -8.79
CA ASP A 139 58.23 12.58 -8.79
C ASP A 139 58.02 13.73 -9.79
N THR A 140 56.92 13.69 -10.56
CA THR A 140 56.60 14.73 -11.56
C THR A 140 55.83 15.88 -10.90
N PRO A 141 56.29 17.14 -11.04
CA PRO A 141 55.61 18.29 -10.45
C PRO A 141 54.19 18.48 -11.03
N GLU A 142 53.95 18.08 -12.27
CA GLU A 142 52.64 18.12 -12.92
C GLU A 142 51.64 17.21 -12.22
N LEU A 143 52.04 15.98 -11.84
CA LEU A 143 51.16 15.11 -11.06
C LEU A 143 50.86 15.69 -9.67
N MET A 144 51.84 16.34 -9.04
CA MET A 144 51.62 16.99 -7.73
C MET A 144 50.57 18.10 -7.83
N ILE A 145 50.64 18.94 -8.87
CA ILE A 145 49.64 19.99 -9.12
C ILE A 145 48.27 19.37 -9.40
N TYR A 146 48.22 18.33 -10.25
CA TYR A 146 47.00 17.58 -10.55
C TYR A 146 46.34 17.03 -9.28
N MET A 147 47.11 16.37 -8.43
CA MET A 147 46.61 15.77 -7.18
C MET A 147 46.27 16.82 -6.13
N ALA A 148 47.02 17.93 -6.04
CA ALA A 148 46.72 19.04 -5.15
C ALA A 148 45.38 19.72 -5.52
N ALA A 149 45.12 19.94 -6.81
CA ALA A 149 43.83 20.46 -7.28
C ALA A 149 42.67 19.52 -6.93
N PHE A 150 42.85 18.22 -7.18
CA PHE A 150 41.86 17.19 -6.86
C PHE A 150 41.56 17.11 -5.34
N ILE A 151 42.60 16.93 -4.51
CA ILE A 151 42.45 16.79 -3.06
C ILE A 151 41.97 18.09 -2.43
N GLY A 152 42.50 19.24 -2.87
CA GLY A 152 42.11 20.57 -2.39
C GLY A 152 40.63 20.84 -2.59
N TYR A 153 40.07 20.51 -3.76
CA TYR A 153 38.63 20.63 -3.99
C TYR A 153 37.83 19.65 -3.12
N CYS A 154 38.26 18.40 -2.98
CA CYS A 154 37.61 17.42 -2.11
C CYS A 154 37.56 17.88 -0.63
N LEU A 155 38.65 18.45 -0.11
CA LEU A 155 38.74 18.96 1.27
C LEU A 155 37.87 20.21 1.47
N LEU A 156 37.89 21.16 0.52
CA LEU A 156 36.96 22.30 0.51
C LEU A 156 35.50 21.83 0.46
N GLY A 157 35.26 20.78 -0.32
CA GLY A 157 34.09 19.92 -0.38
C GLY A 157 33.55 19.52 0.99
N ALA A 158 34.40 18.77 1.70
CA ALA A 158 34.15 18.13 2.98
C ALA A 158 33.77 19.10 4.10
N ALA A 159 34.44 20.25 4.20
CA ALA A 159 34.21 21.21 5.29
C ALA A 159 32.76 21.75 5.32
N GLY A 160 32.17 22.01 4.16
CA GLY A 160 30.78 22.45 4.05
C GLY A 160 29.76 21.33 4.31
N VAL A 161 30.09 20.11 3.88
CA VAL A 161 29.19 18.95 3.95
C VAL A 161 29.18 18.31 5.34
N LEU A 162 30.28 18.33 6.10
CA LEU A 162 30.37 17.66 7.42
C LEU A 162 29.48 18.31 8.48
N THR A 163 29.34 19.64 8.44
CA THR A 163 28.65 20.40 9.49
C THR A 163 27.15 20.09 9.58
N MET A 164 26.51 19.79 8.45
CA MET A 164 25.07 19.54 8.38
C MET A 164 24.67 18.18 8.98
N PRO A 165 25.18 17.02 8.50
CA PRO A 165 24.77 15.74 9.05
C PRO A 165 25.16 15.53 10.51
N VAL A 166 26.32 16.02 10.96
CA VAL A 166 26.77 15.85 12.34
C VAL A 166 25.91 16.65 13.33
N ARG A 167 25.53 17.89 12.97
CA ARG A 167 24.71 18.75 13.84
C ARG A 167 23.24 18.35 13.84
N TYR A 168 22.68 17.96 12.69
CA TYR A 168 21.24 17.71 12.56
C TYR A 168 20.84 16.25 12.79
N ALA A 169 21.74 15.27 12.64
CA ALA A 169 21.42 13.86 12.91
C ALA A 169 20.78 13.59 14.29
N PRO A 170 21.26 14.16 15.42
CA PRO A 170 20.63 13.92 16.72
C PRO A 170 19.25 14.57 16.86
N LEU A 171 18.95 15.60 16.08
CA LEU A 171 17.69 16.36 16.14
C LEU A 171 16.55 15.69 15.35
N VAL A 172 16.87 14.72 14.49
CA VAL A 172 15.88 14.05 13.63
C VAL A 172 15.19 12.89 14.36
N PRO A 173 13.84 12.85 14.45
CA PRO A 173 13.11 11.76 15.10
C PRO A 173 13.20 10.42 14.35
N SER A 174 13.19 10.45 13.02
CA SER A 174 13.20 9.25 12.19
C SER A 174 14.55 8.50 12.27
N PRO A 175 14.57 7.22 12.65
CA PRO A 175 15.81 6.44 12.78
C PRO A 175 16.49 6.19 11.43
N THR A 176 15.71 6.03 10.35
CA THR A 176 16.24 5.78 8.99
C THR A 176 16.89 7.04 8.42
N LEU A 177 16.29 8.20 8.64
CA LEU A 177 16.88 9.48 8.24
C LEU A 177 18.14 9.80 9.06
N ARG A 178 18.12 9.51 10.38
CA ARG A 178 19.29 9.63 11.25
C ARG A 178 20.44 8.73 10.79
N LEU A 179 20.16 7.47 10.45
CA LEU A 179 21.16 6.55 9.91
C LEU A 179 21.72 7.07 8.58
N GLY A 180 20.87 7.58 7.69
CA GLY A 180 21.30 8.19 6.42
C GLY A 180 22.28 9.34 6.63
N LEU A 181 21.96 10.29 7.55
CA LEU A 181 22.85 11.39 7.89
C LEU A 181 24.18 10.92 8.50
N ARG A 182 24.17 9.89 9.36
CA ARG A 182 25.40 9.31 9.93
C ARG A 182 26.28 8.66 8.87
N LEU A 183 25.69 7.96 7.90
CA LEU A 183 26.43 7.37 6.78
C LEU A 183 27.06 8.46 5.90
N LEU A 184 26.35 9.56 5.63
CA LEU A 184 26.91 10.71 4.93
C LEU A 184 28.05 11.38 5.72
N ALA A 185 27.93 11.50 7.04
CA ALA A 185 29.02 12.00 7.88
C ALA A 185 30.25 11.07 7.82
N ALA A 186 30.03 9.74 7.91
CA ALA A 186 31.08 8.74 7.79
C ALA A 186 31.79 8.82 6.43
N ALA A 187 31.04 9.02 5.33
CA ALA A 187 31.62 9.21 4.00
C ALA A 187 32.56 10.42 3.93
N VAL A 188 32.20 11.53 4.60
CA VAL A 188 33.05 12.72 4.65
C VAL A 188 34.34 12.46 5.46
N VAL A 189 34.24 11.77 6.60
CA VAL A 189 35.42 11.38 7.39
C VAL A 189 36.34 10.47 6.58
N LEU A 190 35.79 9.46 5.92
CA LEU A 190 36.55 8.56 5.04
C LEU A 190 37.21 9.32 3.87
N GLY A 191 36.52 10.31 3.29
CA GLY A 191 37.08 11.19 2.25
C GLY A 191 38.24 12.05 2.75
N GLY A 192 38.15 12.56 3.99
CA GLY A 192 39.26 13.24 4.66
C GLY A 192 40.45 12.32 4.88
N THR A 193 40.20 11.09 5.33
CA THR A 193 41.24 10.04 5.47
C THR A 193 41.91 9.72 4.14
N TYR A 194 41.14 9.65 3.04
CA TYR A 194 41.68 9.47 1.68
C TYR A 194 42.62 10.63 1.29
N GLY A 195 42.19 11.88 1.53
CA GLY A 195 43.03 13.05 1.26
C GLY A 195 44.32 13.05 2.07
N LEU A 196 44.24 12.73 3.37
CA LEU A 196 45.40 12.61 4.24
C LEU A 196 46.35 11.48 3.81
N HIS A 197 45.79 10.32 3.44
CA HIS A 197 46.56 9.20 2.91
C HIS A 197 47.36 9.60 1.67
N LYS A 198 46.73 10.30 0.71
CA LYS A 198 47.41 10.80 -0.48
C LYS A 198 48.49 11.85 -0.15
N ALA A 199 48.17 12.80 0.73
CA ALA A 199 49.14 13.81 1.15
C ALA A 199 50.36 13.20 1.84
N ALA A 200 50.15 12.21 2.71
CA ALA A 200 51.23 11.47 3.38
C ALA A 200 52.08 10.68 2.39
N PHE A 201 51.46 10.02 1.40
CA PHE A 201 52.16 9.32 0.34
C PHE A 201 53.10 10.26 -0.43
N PHE A 202 52.59 11.38 -0.96
CA PHE A 202 53.41 12.34 -1.70
C PHE A 202 54.47 13.04 -0.83
N ALA A 203 54.19 13.28 0.46
CA ALA A 203 55.17 13.86 1.37
C ALA A 203 56.35 12.91 1.66
N LEU A 204 56.08 11.62 1.85
CA LEU A 204 57.13 10.62 2.05
C LEU A 204 57.98 10.46 0.79
N VAL A 205 57.34 10.31 -0.37
CA VAL A 205 58.05 10.18 -1.65
C VAL A 205 58.86 11.44 -1.97
N GLY A 206 58.29 12.63 -1.76
CA GLY A 206 59.00 13.90 -1.93
C GLY A 206 60.17 14.10 -0.96
N ALA A 207 60.17 13.41 0.19
CA ALA A 207 61.29 13.36 1.13
C ALA A 207 62.32 12.26 0.78
N GLY A 208 62.13 11.53 -0.33
CA GLY A 208 62.97 10.39 -0.72
C GLY A 208 62.79 9.16 0.17
N VAL A 209 61.69 9.07 0.91
CA VAL A 209 61.38 7.93 1.81
C VAL A 209 60.37 7.02 1.14
N GLU A 210 60.72 5.74 0.99
CA GLU A 210 59.80 4.73 0.48
C GLU A 210 58.62 4.52 1.46
N PRO A 211 57.36 4.70 1.01
CA PRO A 211 56.21 4.48 1.88
C PRO A 211 56.10 3.01 2.32
N PRO A 212 55.83 2.73 3.60
CA PRO A 212 55.76 1.35 4.11
C PRO A 212 54.49 0.60 3.71
N TRP A 213 53.67 1.14 2.80
CA TRP A 213 52.41 0.54 2.33
C TRP A 213 52.24 0.74 0.82
N ALA A 214 51.42 -0.12 0.20
CA ALA A 214 51.01 0.04 -1.19
C ALA A 214 49.87 1.07 -1.33
N GLU A 215 50.08 2.08 -2.16
CA GLU A 215 49.13 3.19 -2.35
C GLU A 215 47.81 2.74 -3.00
N ALA A 216 47.88 2.06 -4.13
CA ALA A 216 46.69 1.76 -4.95
C ALA A 216 45.62 0.90 -4.22
N PRO A 217 45.97 -0.15 -3.46
CA PRO A 217 44.97 -0.93 -2.72
C PRO A 217 44.26 -0.13 -1.63
N VAL A 218 44.99 0.73 -0.91
CA VAL A 218 44.43 1.55 0.18
C VAL A 218 43.48 2.60 -0.39
N SER A 219 43.91 3.31 -1.45
CA SER A 219 43.06 4.26 -2.19
C SER A 219 41.78 3.60 -2.74
N SER A 220 41.89 2.38 -3.27
CA SER A 220 40.75 1.64 -3.80
C SER A 220 39.76 1.24 -2.70
N ALA A 221 40.26 0.70 -1.59
CA ALA A 221 39.43 0.32 -0.45
C ALA A 221 38.69 1.53 0.15
N LEU A 222 39.38 2.65 0.36
CA LEU A 222 38.76 3.89 0.83
C LEU A 222 37.70 4.39 -0.13
N THR A 223 37.95 4.36 -1.44
CA THR A 223 36.97 4.77 -2.46
C THR A 223 35.69 3.92 -2.39
N ILE A 224 35.82 2.60 -2.29
CA ILE A 224 34.68 1.68 -2.17
C ILE A 224 33.87 1.99 -0.90
N LEU A 225 34.55 2.21 0.24
CA LEU A 225 33.89 2.56 1.50
C LEU A 225 33.17 3.91 1.43
N ILE A 226 33.80 4.93 0.84
CA ILE A 226 33.21 6.26 0.65
C ILE A 226 31.94 6.16 -0.20
N VAL A 227 32.02 5.52 -1.38
CA VAL A 227 30.87 5.42 -2.28
C VAL A 227 29.76 4.60 -1.64
N SER A 228 30.07 3.49 -0.97
CA SER A 228 29.08 2.67 -0.27
C SER A 228 28.37 3.45 0.84
N ALA A 229 29.11 4.25 1.62
CA ALA A 229 28.55 5.11 2.65
C ALA A 229 27.66 6.22 2.05
N VAL A 230 28.04 6.82 0.91
CA VAL A 230 27.20 7.81 0.21
C VAL A 230 25.92 7.17 -0.33
N VAL A 231 26.01 6.02 -1.00
CA VAL A 231 24.86 5.27 -1.53
C VAL A 231 23.89 4.91 -0.41
N GLY A 232 24.41 4.31 0.68
CA GLY A 232 23.59 4.01 1.86
C GLY A 232 22.97 5.26 2.47
N GLY A 233 23.76 6.34 2.60
CA GLY A 233 23.31 7.62 3.15
C GLY A 233 22.13 8.25 2.40
N LEU A 234 22.09 8.12 1.07
CA LEU A 234 21.01 8.67 0.24
C LEU A 234 19.81 7.72 0.06
N VAL A 235 20.02 6.41 0.14
CA VAL A 235 18.97 5.40 -0.12
C VAL A 235 18.20 4.99 1.14
N VAL A 236 18.91 4.81 2.27
CA VAL A 236 18.32 4.33 3.54
C VAL A 236 17.14 5.18 4.02
N PRO A 237 17.15 6.53 3.94
CA PRO A 237 16.00 7.32 4.36
C PRO A 237 14.72 7.06 3.53
N SER A 238 14.86 6.73 2.24
CA SER A 238 13.72 6.48 1.35
C SER A 238 13.22 5.03 1.38
N VAL A 239 14.11 4.06 1.55
CA VAL A 239 13.77 2.63 1.49
C VAL A 239 13.60 2.02 2.88
N GLY A 240 14.26 2.60 3.89
CA GLY A 240 14.27 2.12 5.27
C GLY A 240 12.88 1.92 5.87
N PRO A 241 11.92 2.85 5.75
CA PRO A 241 10.56 2.65 6.27
C PRO A 241 9.88 1.40 5.72
N TYR A 242 9.95 1.18 4.40
CA TYR A 242 9.40 0.00 3.74
C TYR A 242 10.09 -1.29 4.20
N VAL A 243 11.42 -1.26 4.38
CA VAL A 243 12.17 -2.41 4.90
C VAL A 243 11.77 -2.71 6.34
N THR A 244 11.62 -1.70 7.20
CA THR A 244 11.15 -1.90 8.57
C THR A 244 9.71 -2.41 8.64
N GLU A 245 8.84 -1.99 7.72
CA GLU A 245 7.48 -2.53 7.58
C GLU A 245 7.49 -3.99 7.15
N ALA A 246 8.28 -4.33 6.12
CA ALA A 246 8.43 -5.69 5.60
C ALA A 246 9.04 -6.64 6.64
N LEU A 247 10.11 -6.24 7.33
CA LEU A 247 10.75 -7.05 8.38
C LEU A 247 9.84 -7.24 9.60
N GLY A 248 9.01 -6.25 9.95
CA GLY A 248 8.04 -6.36 11.04
C GLY A 248 6.74 -7.09 10.66
N TRP A 249 6.51 -7.34 9.37
CA TRP A 249 5.29 -7.96 8.87
C TRP A 249 4.99 -9.34 9.49
N PRO A 250 5.95 -10.29 9.58
CA PRO A 250 5.66 -11.62 10.14
C PRO A 250 5.16 -11.55 11.59
N SER A 251 5.81 -10.75 12.44
CA SER A 251 5.41 -10.58 13.84
C SER A 251 4.03 -9.94 13.98
N ARG A 252 3.72 -8.91 13.17
CA ARG A 252 2.40 -8.27 13.13
C ARG A 252 1.31 -9.21 12.62
N TYR A 253 1.62 -9.99 11.59
CA TYR A 253 0.69 -10.98 11.04
C TYR A 253 0.40 -12.11 12.04
N LEU A 254 1.42 -12.56 12.78
CA LEU A 254 1.23 -13.52 13.87
C LEU A 254 0.33 -12.94 14.97
N LEU A 255 0.56 -11.70 15.42
CA LEU A 255 -0.32 -11.04 16.39
C LEU A 255 -1.75 -10.88 15.85
N TYR A 256 -1.89 -10.43 14.61
CA TYR A 256 -3.17 -10.31 13.93
C TYR A 256 -3.96 -11.64 13.95
N ARG A 257 -3.30 -12.77 13.62
CA ARG A 257 -3.92 -14.10 13.71
C ARG A 257 -4.19 -14.55 15.13
N GLN A 258 -3.32 -14.24 16.09
CA GLN A 258 -3.54 -14.58 17.50
C GLN A 258 -4.76 -13.88 18.09
N LEU A 259 -5.09 -12.68 17.60
CA LEU A 259 -6.27 -11.91 18.02
C LEU A 259 -7.56 -12.34 17.33
N GLU A 260 -7.48 -13.16 16.27
CA GLU A 260 -8.63 -13.56 15.46
C GLU A 260 -9.75 -14.29 16.24
N PRO A 261 -9.47 -15.22 17.17
CA PRO A 261 -10.52 -15.91 17.93
C PRO A 261 -11.37 -14.96 18.79
N LEU A 262 -10.70 -14.09 19.56
CA LEU A 262 -11.36 -13.12 20.42
C LEU A 262 -12.13 -12.07 19.60
N TRP A 263 -11.49 -11.54 18.55
CA TRP A 263 -12.12 -10.58 17.64
C TRP A 263 -13.40 -11.15 17.02
N THR A 264 -13.35 -12.39 16.51
CA THR A 264 -14.51 -13.04 15.87
C THR A 264 -15.66 -13.24 16.85
N ALA A 265 -15.37 -13.58 18.10
CA ALA A 265 -16.39 -13.78 19.12
C ALA A 265 -17.10 -12.48 19.51
N ILE A 266 -16.33 -11.41 19.73
CA ILE A 266 -16.86 -10.09 20.04
C ILE A 266 -17.66 -9.52 18.85
N TYR A 267 -17.13 -9.69 17.64
CA TYR A 267 -17.77 -9.26 16.40
C TYR A 267 -19.17 -9.85 16.21
N ARG A 268 -19.36 -11.14 16.56
CA ARG A 268 -20.67 -11.80 16.41
C ARG A 268 -21.78 -11.21 17.27
N VAL A 269 -21.41 -10.64 18.42
CA VAL A 269 -22.39 -10.14 19.40
C VAL A 269 -22.57 -8.62 19.30
N ASN A 270 -21.54 -7.90 18.83
CA ASN A 270 -21.60 -6.45 18.69
C ASN A 270 -21.46 -6.02 17.23
N GLN A 271 -22.56 -6.15 16.47
CA GLN A 271 -22.62 -5.84 15.04
C GLN A 271 -22.51 -4.32 14.74
N TYR A 272 -22.61 -3.45 15.74
CA TYR A 272 -22.57 -2.00 15.56
C TYR A 272 -21.16 -1.40 15.45
N ALA A 273 -20.10 -2.18 15.71
CA ALA A 273 -18.75 -1.65 15.94
C ALA A 273 -17.75 -1.78 14.76
N VAL A 274 -18.12 -2.27 13.57
CA VAL A 274 -17.10 -2.65 12.57
C VAL A 274 -17.42 -2.26 11.11
N LEU A 275 -16.56 -1.40 10.55
CA LEU A 275 -16.34 -1.30 9.09
C LEU A 275 -15.47 -2.51 8.61
N SER A 276 -15.54 -2.91 7.36
CA SER A 276 -14.97 -4.07 6.63
C SER A 276 -14.80 -5.49 7.26
N PRO A 277 -15.24 -6.56 6.56
CA PRO A 277 -14.84 -7.95 6.86
C PRO A 277 -13.37 -8.24 6.50
N PRO A 278 -12.75 -9.29 7.06
CA PRO A 278 -11.32 -9.55 6.92
C PRO A 278 -10.93 -9.98 5.49
N LEU A 279 -9.93 -9.31 4.90
CA LEU A 279 -9.26 -9.76 3.68
C LEU A 279 -8.45 -11.04 3.95
N ARG A 280 -8.42 -11.97 2.99
CA ARG A 280 -7.77 -13.30 3.13
C ARG A 280 -6.31 -13.24 3.60
N ARG A 281 -5.54 -12.21 3.22
CA ARG A 281 -4.23 -11.83 3.82
C ARG A 281 -3.97 -10.33 3.61
N PRO A 282 -3.67 -9.56 4.66
CA PRO A 282 -3.30 -8.14 4.50
C PRO A 282 -1.94 -7.97 3.81
N SER A 283 -1.82 -6.97 2.94
CA SER A 283 -0.57 -6.64 2.25
C SER A 283 0.50 -6.14 3.24
N ILE A 284 1.77 -6.02 2.81
CA ILE A 284 2.83 -5.46 3.66
C ILE A 284 2.49 -4.05 4.12
N ALA A 285 2.00 -3.22 3.19
CA ALA A 285 1.63 -1.84 3.45
C ALA A 285 0.41 -1.72 4.38
N ASP A 286 -0.55 -2.65 4.28
CA ASP A 286 -1.80 -2.58 5.03
C ASP A 286 -1.71 -3.27 6.40
N MET A 287 -0.71 -4.12 6.63
CA MET A 287 -0.66 -4.97 7.84
C MET A 287 -0.67 -4.15 9.14
N ARG A 288 0.05 -3.03 9.18
CA ARG A 288 0.03 -2.16 10.37
C ARG A 288 -1.37 -1.63 10.63
N PHE A 289 -1.99 -1.05 9.60
CA PHE A 289 -3.36 -0.54 9.68
C PHE A 289 -4.36 -1.61 10.10
N GLN A 290 -4.25 -2.82 9.55
CA GLN A 290 -5.16 -3.94 9.84
C GLN A 290 -4.99 -4.48 11.26
N LEU A 291 -3.76 -4.53 11.78
CA LEU A 291 -3.51 -4.85 13.18
C LEU A 291 -4.08 -3.74 14.08
N ASP A 292 -3.82 -2.48 13.74
CA ASP A 292 -4.25 -1.35 14.55
C ASP A 292 -5.76 -1.30 14.70
N ARG A 293 -6.43 -1.46 13.57
CA ARG A 293 -7.88 -1.56 13.47
C ARG A 293 -8.44 -2.72 14.28
N ARG A 294 -7.89 -3.93 14.17
CA ARG A 294 -8.35 -5.10 14.92
C ARG A 294 -8.25 -4.89 16.43
N VAL A 295 -7.18 -4.22 16.89
CA VAL A 295 -7.03 -3.86 18.30
C VAL A 295 -8.11 -2.88 18.74
N VAL A 296 -8.39 -1.84 17.96
CA VAL A 296 -9.46 -0.86 18.25
C VAL A 296 -10.83 -1.55 18.33
N GLU A 297 -11.16 -2.39 17.34
CA GLU A 297 -12.44 -3.11 17.30
C GLU A 297 -12.62 -4.07 18.49
N ILE A 298 -11.55 -4.73 18.94
CA ILE A 298 -11.58 -5.52 20.18
C ILE A 298 -11.87 -4.61 21.38
N HIS A 299 -11.18 -3.48 21.52
CA HIS A 299 -11.38 -2.58 22.67
C HIS A 299 -12.79 -1.98 22.70
N ASP A 300 -13.31 -1.56 21.55
CA ASP A 300 -14.66 -1.00 21.44
C ASP A 300 -15.71 -2.07 21.76
N GLY A 301 -15.50 -3.29 21.26
CA GLY A 301 -16.38 -4.42 21.59
C GLY A 301 -16.31 -4.83 23.07
N LEU A 302 -15.12 -4.83 23.68
CA LEU A 302 -14.96 -5.06 25.12
C LEU A 302 -15.64 -3.97 25.95
N ARG A 303 -15.59 -2.70 25.51
CA ARG A 303 -16.31 -1.60 26.17
C ARG A 303 -17.82 -1.83 26.13
N SER A 304 -18.37 -2.34 25.04
CA SER A 304 -19.79 -2.72 24.97
C SER A 304 -20.14 -3.89 25.89
N LEU A 305 -19.29 -4.93 25.90
CA LEU A 305 -19.47 -6.12 26.74
C LEU A 305 -19.30 -5.84 28.24
N SER A 306 -18.63 -4.75 28.62
CA SER A 306 -18.37 -4.40 30.01
C SER A 306 -19.63 -4.35 30.88
N ARG A 307 -20.80 -4.04 30.30
CA ARG A 307 -22.10 -4.03 31.00
C ARG A 307 -22.57 -5.42 31.44
N TYR A 308 -22.09 -6.46 30.76
CA TYR A 308 -22.39 -7.86 31.02
C TYR A 308 -21.20 -8.58 31.65
N ALA A 309 -20.08 -7.90 31.94
CA ALA A 309 -18.92 -8.51 32.56
C ALA A 309 -19.12 -8.65 34.08
N GLU A 310 -18.70 -9.78 34.65
CA GLU A 310 -18.70 -9.98 36.11
C GLU A 310 -17.27 -10.19 36.62
N LEU A 311 -16.86 -9.33 37.55
CA LEU A 311 -15.54 -9.40 38.15
C LEU A 311 -15.34 -10.68 39.01
N ALA A 312 -16.43 -11.25 39.53
CA ALA A 312 -16.38 -12.50 40.30
C ALA A 312 -15.87 -13.67 39.44
N ILE A 313 -16.37 -13.79 38.21
CA ILE A 313 -15.97 -14.84 37.25
C ILE A 313 -14.49 -14.68 36.86
N GLU A 314 -14.04 -13.44 36.62
CA GLU A 314 -12.62 -13.15 36.34
C GLU A 314 -11.71 -13.60 37.49
N ASN A 315 -12.07 -13.24 38.72
CA ASN A 315 -11.29 -13.54 39.91
C ASN A 315 -11.25 -15.05 40.21
N GLU A 316 -12.38 -15.74 40.10
CA GLU A 316 -12.48 -17.17 40.37
C GLU A 316 -11.64 -17.98 39.37
N ALA A 317 -11.76 -17.68 38.07
CA ALA A 317 -10.98 -18.32 37.03
C ALA A 317 -9.47 -17.99 37.13
N THR A 318 -9.12 -16.77 37.55
CA THR A 318 -7.73 -16.40 37.83
C THR A 318 -7.15 -17.21 38.99
N ILE A 319 -7.89 -17.34 40.10
CA ILE A 319 -7.47 -18.10 41.28
C ILE A 319 -7.35 -19.59 40.94
N ALA A 320 -8.29 -20.15 40.17
CA ALA A 320 -8.22 -21.54 39.71
C ALA A 320 -6.95 -21.78 38.87
N ALA A 321 -6.66 -20.91 37.90
CA ALA A 321 -5.45 -21.04 37.08
C ALA A 321 -4.15 -20.90 37.90
N LEU A 322 -4.13 -20.03 38.93
CA LEU A 322 -2.99 -19.93 39.86
C LEU A 322 -2.81 -21.23 40.68
N ARG A 323 -3.90 -21.85 41.12
CA ARG A 323 -3.87 -23.13 41.85
C ARG A 323 -3.34 -24.28 40.98
N ASP A 324 -3.63 -24.23 39.67
CA ASP A 324 -3.11 -25.18 38.68
C ASP A 324 -1.63 -24.91 38.29
N GLY A 325 -0.96 -23.98 38.98
CA GLY A 325 0.45 -23.67 38.78
C GLY A 325 0.76 -22.78 37.57
N GLN A 326 -0.24 -22.12 36.98
CA GLN A 326 0.00 -21.19 35.88
C GLN A 326 0.70 -19.91 36.38
N PRO A 327 1.61 -19.33 35.56
CA PRO A 327 2.19 -18.01 35.86
C PRO A 327 1.12 -16.93 36.04
N ALA A 328 1.37 -15.95 36.91
CA ALA A 328 0.38 -14.92 37.26
C ALA A 328 -0.18 -14.15 36.04
N GLU A 329 0.65 -13.87 35.03
CA GLU A 329 0.20 -13.21 33.80
C GLU A 329 -0.75 -14.10 32.99
N THR A 330 -0.44 -15.38 32.84
CA THR A 330 -1.29 -16.37 32.17
C THR A 330 -2.60 -16.57 32.93
N ALA A 331 -2.55 -16.67 34.27
CA ALA A 331 -3.73 -16.84 35.10
C ALA A 331 -4.69 -15.65 34.98
N ARG A 332 -4.17 -14.41 34.97
CA ARG A 332 -5.01 -13.21 34.70
C ARG A 332 -5.64 -13.26 33.31
N ALA A 333 -4.88 -13.66 32.29
CA ALA A 333 -5.40 -13.78 30.93
C ALA A 333 -6.52 -14.83 30.83
N VAL A 334 -6.42 -15.93 31.59
CA VAL A 334 -7.49 -16.95 31.73
C VAL A 334 -8.72 -16.36 32.40
N GLY A 335 -8.56 -15.62 33.50
CA GLY A 335 -9.67 -14.92 34.17
C GLY A 335 -10.39 -13.95 33.25
N GLN A 336 -9.65 -13.09 32.55
CA GLN A 336 -10.21 -12.14 31.60
C GLN A 336 -10.96 -12.84 30.46
N ALA A 337 -10.39 -13.91 29.90
CA ALA A 337 -11.04 -14.70 28.87
C ALA A 337 -12.35 -15.35 29.36
N ALA A 338 -12.40 -15.85 30.59
CA ALA A 338 -13.58 -16.44 31.19
C ALA A 338 -14.70 -15.39 31.41
N SER A 339 -14.33 -14.22 31.93
CA SER A 339 -15.27 -13.10 32.10
C SER A 339 -15.85 -12.62 30.77
N ILE A 340 -15.02 -12.50 29.72
CA ILE A 340 -15.46 -12.14 28.36
C ILE A 340 -16.41 -13.20 27.78
N ALA A 341 -16.12 -14.49 27.95
CA ALA A 341 -16.99 -15.56 27.49
C ALA A 341 -18.37 -15.51 28.17
N ALA A 342 -18.41 -15.34 29.49
CA ALA A 342 -19.65 -15.22 30.25
C ALA A 342 -20.44 -13.95 29.89
N ALA A 343 -19.75 -12.84 29.60
CA ALA A 343 -20.38 -11.60 29.15
C ALA A 343 -21.03 -11.77 27.77
N ILE A 344 -20.35 -12.44 26.84
CA ILE A 344 -20.87 -12.79 25.51
C ILE A 344 -22.14 -13.66 25.63
N GLU A 345 -22.13 -14.67 26.50
CA GLU A 345 -23.28 -15.54 26.73
C GLU A 345 -24.48 -14.77 27.34
N ARG A 346 -24.23 -13.89 28.31
CA ARG A 346 -25.29 -13.07 28.91
C ARG A 346 -25.89 -12.06 27.94
N MET A 347 -25.07 -11.40 27.12
CA MET A 347 -25.55 -10.47 26.11
C MET A 347 -26.41 -11.16 25.04
N THR A 348 -26.17 -12.44 24.75
CA THR A 348 -26.98 -13.21 23.78
C THR A 348 -28.27 -13.80 24.37
N THR A 349 -28.38 -13.89 25.70
CA THR A 349 -29.52 -14.54 26.40
C THR A 349 -30.49 -13.55 27.05
N VAL A 350 -30.07 -12.32 27.36
CA VAL A 350 -30.89 -11.31 28.06
C VAL A 350 -31.34 -10.20 27.10
N PRO A 351 -32.65 -10.01 26.83
CA PRO A 351 -33.17 -8.87 26.07
C PRO A 351 -32.86 -7.53 26.77
N ASP A 352 -32.54 -6.49 25.98
CA ASP A 352 -32.05 -5.16 26.40
C ASP A 352 -32.88 -4.39 27.45
N SER A 353 -34.02 -4.91 27.90
CA SER A 353 -34.95 -4.19 28.77
C SER A 353 -34.62 -4.22 30.27
N HIS A 354 -33.68 -5.05 30.78
CA HIS A 354 -33.58 -5.30 32.23
C HIS A 354 -32.22 -5.21 32.93
N THR A 355 -31.11 -4.80 32.30
CA THR A 355 -29.83 -4.65 33.03
C THR A 355 -29.61 -3.23 33.55
N GLY A 356 -30.29 -2.91 34.65
CA GLY A 356 -29.92 -1.80 35.52
C GLY A 356 -28.79 -2.19 36.49
N ASN A 357 -27.80 -1.30 36.64
CA ASN A 357 -26.76 -1.29 37.66
C ASN A 357 -25.84 -2.53 37.78
N GLY A 358 -24.89 -2.63 36.84
CA GLY A 358 -23.67 -3.43 36.97
C GLY A 358 -22.44 -2.62 36.56
N ALA A 359 -22.14 -1.53 37.28
CA ALA A 359 -20.89 -0.80 37.10
C ALA A 359 -19.74 -1.60 37.76
N GLY A 360 -19.33 -2.70 37.12
CA GLY A 360 -18.16 -3.50 37.48
C GLY A 360 -17.04 -3.24 36.47
N ALA A 361 -16.03 -2.49 36.87
CA ALA A 361 -14.94 -2.05 36.01
C ALA A 361 -14.12 -3.22 35.45
N VAL A 362 -14.27 -3.52 34.16
CA VAL A 362 -13.11 -3.97 33.38
C VAL A 362 -12.16 -2.78 33.35
N ALA A 363 -11.06 -2.87 34.08
CA ALA A 363 -10.03 -1.85 34.08
C ALA A 363 -9.35 -1.80 32.71
N THR A 364 -10.02 -1.23 31.71
CA THR A 364 -9.38 -0.81 30.46
C THR A 364 -8.54 0.40 30.80
N ALA A 365 -7.25 0.14 31.06
CA ALA A 365 -6.24 1.19 31.03
C ALA A 365 -6.50 2.05 29.80
N SER A 366 -6.69 3.35 30.03
CA SER A 366 -6.84 4.36 29.00
C SER A 366 -5.74 4.17 27.95
N ALA A 367 -6.10 3.55 26.83
CA ALA A 367 -5.24 3.40 25.67
C ALA A 367 -5.00 4.80 25.12
N THR A 368 -3.98 5.47 25.65
CA THR A 368 -3.30 6.50 24.88
C THR A 368 -2.82 5.80 23.61
N ALA A 369 -2.88 6.48 22.47
CA ALA A 369 -2.43 5.99 21.16
C ALA A 369 -0.92 5.62 21.10
N ALA A 370 -0.26 5.54 22.25
CA ALA A 370 1.12 5.13 22.42
C ALA A 370 1.21 3.60 22.34
N ASP A 371 1.45 3.15 21.12
CA ASP A 371 1.95 1.83 20.71
C ASP A 371 0.92 0.70 20.60
N VAL A 372 0.21 0.69 19.48
CA VAL A 372 -0.80 -0.32 19.14
C VAL A 372 -0.24 -1.75 19.12
N GLU A 373 1.05 -1.92 18.81
CA GLU A 373 1.69 -3.23 18.91
C GLU A 373 1.81 -3.71 20.36
N ALA A 374 2.01 -2.81 21.32
CA ALA A 374 2.01 -3.17 22.74
C ALA A 374 0.62 -3.64 23.19
N ASN A 375 -0.43 -2.95 22.74
CA ASN A 375 -1.83 -3.35 22.98
C ASN A 375 -2.17 -4.70 22.31
N ALA A 376 -1.69 -4.95 21.10
CA ALA A 376 -1.85 -6.24 20.45
C ALA A 376 -1.16 -7.37 21.24
N ARG A 377 0.04 -7.12 21.77
CA ARG A 377 0.79 -8.08 22.59
C ARG A 377 0.10 -8.37 23.92
N SER A 378 -0.55 -7.39 24.55
CA SER A 378 -1.27 -7.60 25.81
C SER A 378 -2.58 -8.38 25.63
N LEU A 379 -3.26 -8.21 24.49
CA LEU A 379 -4.49 -8.95 24.18
C LEU A 379 -4.25 -10.39 23.69
N ALA A 380 -3.08 -10.69 23.14
CA ALA A 380 -2.78 -11.99 22.56
C ALA A 380 -2.86 -13.19 23.55
N PRO A 381 -2.39 -13.10 24.81
CA PRO A 381 -2.63 -14.12 25.83
C PRO A 381 -4.12 -14.36 26.12
N VAL A 382 -4.91 -13.30 26.25
CA VAL A 382 -6.36 -13.36 26.52
C VAL A 382 -7.09 -14.07 25.38
N SER A 383 -6.79 -13.69 24.14
CA SER A 383 -7.38 -14.31 22.95
C SER A 383 -7.04 -15.80 22.83
N ARG A 384 -5.80 -16.20 23.17
CA ARG A 384 -5.41 -17.62 23.21
C ARG A 384 -6.12 -18.39 24.32
N ALA A 385 -6.27 -17.80 25.51
CA ALA A 385 -7.01 -18.42 26.61
C ALA A 385 -8.50 -18.60 26.25
N TYR A 386 -9.11 -17.59 25.62
CA TYR A 386 -10.47 -17.63 25.11
C TYR A 386 -10.67 -18.73 24.05
N ALA A 387 -9.75 -18.86 23.09
CA ALA A 387 -9.82 -19.92 22.08
C ALA A 387 -9.75 -21.32 22.70
N ARG A 388 -8.93 -21.50 23.74
CA ARG A 388 -8.79 -22.78 24.46
C ARG A 388 -10.03 -23.14 25.29
N SER A 389 -10.65 -22.16 25.96
CA SER A 389 -11.87 -22.42 26.75
C SER A 389 -13.04 -22.85 25.85
N ARG A 390 -13.14 -22.29 24.63
CA ARG A 390 -14.14 -22.71 23.63
C ARG A 390 -13.93 -24.16 23.16
N GLN A 391 -12.68 -24.60 23.00
CA GLN A 391 -12.36 -25.97 22.57
C GLN A 391 -12.72 -27.04 23.63
N HIS A 392 -12.78 -26.67 24.91
CA HIS A 392 -13.09 -27.59 26.01
C HIS A 392 -14.59 -27.64 26.39
N GLY A 393 -15.48 -27.11 25.53
CA GLY A 393 -16.92 -27.38 25.60
C GLY A 393 -17.74 -26.58 26.61
N LEU A 394 -17.23 -25.44 27.11
CA LEU A 394 -17.95 -24.58 28.06
C LEU A 394 -18.89 -23.54 27.42
N CYS A 395 -19.18 -23.63 26.11
CA CYS A 395 -20.07 -22.68 25.42
C CYS A 395 -20.82 -23.40 24.27
N PRO A 396 -22.12 -23.15 24.04
CA PRO A 396 -22.93 -23.87 23.06
C PRO A 396 -22.44 -23.70 21.61
N PRO A 397 -22.81 -24.64 20.71
CA PRO A 397 -22.38 -24.60 19.32
C PRO A 397 -22.90 -23.37 18.57
N GLU A 398 -22.22 -23.11 17.46
CA GLU A 398 -22.39 -21.99 16.56
C GLU A 398 -23.86 -21.77 16.14
N ARG A 399 -24.53 -20.76 16.71
CA ARG A 399 -25.69 -20.18 16.04
C ARG A 399 -25.16 -19.25 14.95
N THR A 400 -25.37 -19.66 13.70
CA THR A 400 -25.49 -18.71 12.60
C THR A 400 -26.59 -17.73 13.00
N VAL A 401 -26.22 -16.49 13.24
CA VAL A 401 -27.19 -15.42 13.41
C VAL A 401 -27.81 -15.19 12.04
N ASP A 402 -28.95 -15.82 11.80
CA ASP A 402 -29.86 -15.49 10.72
C ASP A 402 -30.39 -14.08 11.00
N LEU A 403 -29.75 -13.06 10.44
CA LEU A 403 -30.48 -11.82 10.17
C LEU A 403 -31.58 -12.18 9.16
N PRO A 404 -32.85 -11.90 9.45
CA PRO A 404 -33.93 -12.24 8.51
C PRO A 404 -33.64 -11.54 7.17
N PRO A 405 -33.50 -12.29 6.06
CA PRO A 405 -33.09 -11.76 4.76
C PRO A 405 -34.16 -10.89 4.06
N GLU A 406 -35.25 -10.54 4.74
CA GLU A 406 -36.43 -9.89 4.14
C GLU A 406 -36.30 -8.38 3.87
N GLN A 407 -35.18 -7.72 4.21
CA GLN A 407 -35.13 -6.24 4.18
C GLN A 407 -34.31 -5.60 3.05
N ILE A 408 -33.57 -6.37 2.25
CA ILE A 408 -32.79 -5.81 1.12
C ILE A 408 -33.43 -6.21 -0.20
N SER A 409 -33.89 -5.21 -0.93
CA SER A 409 -34.42 -5.32 -2.29
C SER A 409 -33.40 -5.92 -3.28
N LEU A 410 -33.84 -6.60 -4.33
CA LEU A 410 -32.98 -7.20 -5.36
C LEU A 410 -32.00 -6.20 -6.00
N ALA A 411 -32.44 -4.99 -6.33
CA ALA A 411 -31.56 -3.95 -6.87
C ALA A 411 -30.59 -3.42 -5.81
N GLY A 412 -30.96 -3.49 -4.53
CA GLY A 412 -30.04 -3.24 -3.42
C GLY A 412 -28.94 -4.29 -3.33
N ASP A 413 -29.29 -5.57 -3.40
CA ASP A 413 -28.34 -6.68 -3.43
C ASP A 413 -27.40 -6.57 -4.63
N PHE A 414 -27.94 -6.29 -5.82
CA PHE A 414 -27.12 -6.09 -7.01
C PHE A 414 -26.20 -4.87 -6.88
N PHE A 415 -26.70 -3.74 -6.34
CA PHE A 415 -25.89 -2.54 -6.10
C PHE A 415 -24.68 -2.87 -5.22
N LEU A 416 -24.89 -3.59 -4.12
CA LEU A 416 -23.82 -3.98 -3.21
C LEU A 416 -22.77 -4.89 -3.89
N VAL A 417 -23.23 -5.84 -4.71
CA VAL A 417 -22.34 -6.74 -5.48
C VAL A 417 -21.54 -5.96 -6.54
N ALA A 418 -22.18 -4.98 -7.18
CA ALA A 418 -21.56 -4.18 -8.24
C ALA A 418 -20.57 -3.12 -7.71
N HIS A 419 -20.51 -2.90 -6.40
CA HIS A 419 -19.58 -1.96 -5.77
C HIS A 419 -18.50 -2.69 -4.95
N ASP A 420 -17.35 -2.06 -4.80
CA ASP A 420 -16.32 -2.53 -3.90
C ASP A 420 -16.69 -2.21 -2.45
N GLY A 421 -16.91 -3.23 -1.61
CA GLY A 421 -17.33 -3.06 -0.22
C GLY A 421 -16.34 -2.31 0.68
N HIS A 422 -15.12 -2.02 0.20
CA HIS A 422 -14.12 -1.25 0.94
C HIS A 422 -14.03 0.21 0.47
N SER A 423 -13.93 0.42 -0.84
CA SER A 423 -13.71 1.73 -1.47
C SER A 423 -14.99 2.40 -1.96
N GLY A 424 -16.13 1.69 -2.01
CA GLY A 424 -17.39 2.20 -2.54
C GLY A 424 -17.37 2.47 -4.05
N ARG A 425 -16.30 2.07 -4.75
CA ARG A 425 -16.18 2.29 -6.19
C ARG A 425 -16.95 1.23 -6.98
N PRO A 426 -17.62 1.59 -8.08
CA PRO A 426 -18.27 0.62 -8.93
C PRO A 426 -17.22 -0.29 -9.58
N ARG A 427 -17.49 -1.60 -9.59
CA ARG A 427 -16.71 -2.64 -10.30
C ARG A 427 -17.06 -2.69 -11.78
N LEU A 428 -18.24 -2.19 -12.13
CA LEU A 428 -18.78 -2.13 -13.48
C LEU A 428 -18.51 -0.76 -14.13
N ARG A 429 -18.56 -0.73 -15.46
CA ARG A 429 -18.66 0.53 -16.22
C ARG A 429 -20.00 1.21 -15.90
N SER A 430 -20.04 2.54 -15.89
CA SER A 430 -21.24 3.35 -15.54
C SER A 430 -22.50 2.80 -16.22
N ARG A 431 -22.42 2.62 -17.53
CA ARG A 431 -23.55 2.16 -18.34
C ARG A 431 -24.04 0.74 -18.03
N THR A 432 -23.11 -0.19 -17.79
CA THR A 432 -23.46 -1.57 -17.40
C THR A 432 -24.15 -1.57 -16.03
N LEU A 433 -23.69 -0.73 -15.11
CA LEU A 433 -24.31 -0.55 -13.80
C LEU A 433 -25.73 0.04 -13.91
N GLU A 434 -25.89 1.13 -14.67
CA GLU A 434 -27.16 1.81 -14.94
C GLU A 434 -28.23 0.86 -15.50
N VAL A 435 -27.89 0.14 -16.59
CA VAL A 435 -28.83 -0.77 -17.27
C VAL A 435 -29.16 -1.98 -16.40
N THR A 436 -28.21 -2.51 -15.65
CA THR A 436 -28.46 -3.70 -14.82
C THR A 436 -29.24 -3.36 -13.56
N LEU A 437 -29.05 -2.17 -12.97
CA LEU A 437 -29.90 -1.69 -11.87
C LEU A 437 -31.33 -1.41 -12.34
N ALA A 438 -31.51 -0.82 -13.52
CA ALA A 438 -32.82 -0.68 -14.13
C ALA A 438 -33.52 -2.05 -14.33
N ALA A 439 -32.76 -3.05 -14.77
CA ALA A 439 -33.27 -4.42 -14.88
C ALA A 439 -33.62 -5.02 -13.52
N ALA A 440 -32.83 -4.75 -12.47
CA ALA A 440 -33.12 -5.22 -11.13
C ALA A 440 -34.44 -4.63 -10.58
N LEU A 441 -34.70 -3.34 -10.81
CA LEU A 441 -35.98 -2.70 -10.44
C LEU A 441 -37.18 -3.33 -11.16
N LEU A 442 -37.06 -3.64 -12.45
CA LEU A 442 -38.13 -4.34 -13.19
C LEU A 442 -38.30 -5.79 -12.73
N ALA A 443 -37.21 -6.46 -12.34
CA ALA A 443 -37.26 -7.81 -11.79
C ALA A 443 -37.97 -7.86 -10.43
N GLU A 444 -37.81 -6.85 -9.57
CA GLU A 444 -38.60 -6.69 -8.33
C GLU A 444 -40.11 -6.62 -8.64
N LEU A 445 -40.51 -5.78 -9.60
CA LEU A 445 -41.92 -5.65 -9.98
C LEU A 445 -42.51 -6.93 -10.61
N LEU A 446 -41.72 -7.63 -11.42
CA LEU A 446 -42.12 -8.92 -11.99
C LEU A 446 -42.30 -9.98 -10.91
N TYR A 447 -41.37 -10.05 -9.95
CA TYR A 447 -41.42 -10.99 -8.84
C TYR A 447 -42.67 -10.78 -7.97
N HIS A 448 -43.03 -9.53 -7.70
CA HIS A 448 -44.23 -9.18 -6.93
C HIS A 448 -45.53 -9.20 -7.75
N ASN A 449 -45.51 -9.67 -9.01
CA ASN A 449 -46.66 -9.69 -9.92
C ASN A 449 -47.33 -8.32 -10.13
N LEU A 450 -46.56 -7.24 -10.01
CA LEU A 450 -47.02 -5.86 -10.21
C LEU A 450 -46.95 -5.45 -11.68
N VAL A 451 -46.18 -6.16 -12.49
CA VAL A 451 -46.11 -6.03 -13.94
C VAL A 451 -45.97 -7.41 -14.57
N TYR A 452 -46.31 -7.54 -15.84
CA TYR A 452 -46.05 -8.73 -16.64
C TYR A 452 -45.55 -8.34 -18.02
N ILE A 453 -44.94 -9.30 -18.71
CA ILE A 453 -44.45 -9.12 -20.07
C ILE A 453 -45.41 -9.83 -21.04
N ASP A 454 -46.02 -9.07 -21.94
CA ASP A 454 -46.84 -9.58 -23.05
C ASP A 454 -46.08 -9.36 -24.37
N GLY A 455 -45.57 -10.45 -24.94
CA GLY A 455 -44.62 -10.38 -26.05
C GLY A 455 -43.36 -9.60 -25.67
N LYS A 456 -43.25 -8.35 -26.14
CA LYS A 456 -42.15 -7.43 -25.81
C LYS A 456 -42.55 -6.28 -24.89
N GLN A 457 -43.85 -6.13 -24.63
CA GLN A 457 -44.43 -4.99 -23.91
C GLN A 457 -44.49 -5.28 -22.42
N LEU A 458 -44.16 -4.28 -21.61
CA LEU A 458 -44.30 -4.36 -20.17
C LEU A 458 -45.66 -3.76 -19.79
N ILE A 459 -46.53 -4.55 -19.17
CA ILE A 459 -47.89 -4.14 -18.83
C ILE A 459 -48.06 -4.17 -17.31
N PRO A 460 -48.59 -3.09 -16.70
CA PRO A 460 -48.86 -3.04 -15.26
C PRO A 460 -50.00 -3.99 -14.87
N MET A 461 -49.84 -4.67 -13.73
CA MET A 461 -50.80 -5.54 -13.08
C MET A 461 -51.14 -5.05 -11.66
N GLY A 462 -52.29 -5.48 -11.16
CA GLY A 462 -52.70 -5.26 -9.78
C GLY A 462 -53.39 -3.91 -9.53
N ARG A 463 -54.16 -3.85 -8.44
CA ARG A 463 -54.73 -2.60 -7.89
C ARG A 463 -54.08 -2.22 -6.55
N THR A 464 -53.28 -3.12 -5.98
CA THR A 464 -52.61 -2.93 -4.69
C THR A 464 -51.21 -2.34 -4.94
N PRO A 465 -50.95 -1.10 -4.52
CA PRO A 465 -49.64 -0.47 -4.71
C PRO A 465 -48.57 -1.17 -3.85
N PRO A 466 -47.30 -1.23 -4.31
CA PRO A 466 -46.20 -1.70 -3.49
C PRO A 466 -45.94 -0.78 -2.28
N THR A 467 -45.40 -1.35 -1.21
CA THR A 467 -45.04 -0.64 0.03
C THR A 467 -43.69 0.08 -0.08
N ASP A 468 -42.74 -0.44 -0.86
CA ASP A 468 -41.47 0.22 -1.14
C ASP A 468 -41.69 1.49 -1.98
N SER A 469 -41.10 2.60 -1.53
CA SER A 469 -41.33 3.91 -2.15
C SER A 469 -40.79 4.00 -3.57
N LEU A 470 -39.64 3.36 -3.86
CA LEU A 470 -39.08 3.36 -5.21
C LEU A 470 -39.86 2.43 -6.15
N ALA A 471 -40.21 1.22 -5.68
CA ALA A 471 -41.06 0.31 -6.43
C ALA A 471 -42.42 0.96 -6.76
N LEU A 472 -42.99 1.76 -5.83
CA LEU A 472 -44.22 2.51 -6.06
C LEU A 472 -44.07 3.54 -7.17
N GLN A 473 -42.98 4.32 -7.17
CA GLN A 473 -42.72 5.33 -8.20
C GLN A 473 -42.60 4.68 -9.59
N VAL A 474 -41.81 3.60 -9.71
CA VAL A 474 -41.62 2.89 -10.98
C VAL A 474 -42.94 2.27 -11.46
N TRP A 475 -43.70 1.64 -10.55
CA TRP A 475 -45.00 1.05 -10.89
C TRP A 475 -46.04 2.10 -11.31
N GLN A 476 -46.10 3.25 -10.64
CA GLN A 476 -46.98 4.37 -11.01
C GLN A 476 -46.62 4.93 -12.38
N LEU A 477 -45.33 5.11 -12.66
CA LEU A 477 -44.87 5.59 -13.96
C LEU A 477 -45.29 4.64 -15.09
N ILE A 478 -45.08 3.33 -14.92
CA ILE A 478 -45.52 2.31 -15.88
C ILE A 478 -47.06 2.30 -16.01
N SER A 479 -47.77 2.54 -14.92
CA SER A 479 -49.24 2.59 -14.88
C SER A 479 -49.82 3.79 -15.62
N VAL A 480 -49.19 4.96 -15.50
CA VAL A 480 -49.59 6.18 -16.22
C VAL A 480 -49.34 6.03 -17.71
N GLU A 481 -48.18 5.49 -18.09
CA GLU A 481 -47.77 5.28 -19.48
C GLU A 481 -48.39 4.03 -20.14
N ARG A 482 -49.33 3.36 -19.46
CA ARG A 482 -50.02 2.15 -19.94
C ARG A 482 -50.58 2.29 -21.37
N PRO A 483 -51.19 3.41 -21.81
CA PRO A 483 -51.72 3.54 -23.17
C PRO A 483 -50.65 3.39 -24.27
N ASN A 484 -49.42 3.78 -23.99
CA ASN A 484 -48.32 3.82 -24.96
C ASN A 484 -47.63 2.46 -25.15
N ARG A 485 -47.91 1.47 -24.29
CA ARG A 485 -47.48 0.07 -24.42
C ARG A 485 -45.99 -0.09 -24.74
N HIS A 486 -45.14 0.57 -23.96
CA HIS A 486 -43.70 0.56 -24.15
C HIS A 486 -43.07 -0.83 -23.97
N SER A 487 -42.00 -1.09 -24.73
CA SER A 487 -41.25 -2.34 -24.65
C SER A 487 -40.39 -2.42 -23.39
N VAL A 488 -40.03 -3.63 -22.96
CA VAL A 488 -39.04 -3.84 -21.86
C VAL A 488 -37.75 -3.06 -22.13
N ARG A 489 -37.27 -3.08 -23.38
CA ARG A 489 -36.08 -2.34 -23.81
C ARG A 489 -36.20 -0.83 -23.64
N THR A 490 -37.37 -0.27 -23.95
CA THR A 490 -37.67 1.16 -23.79
C THR A 490 -37.61 1.54 -22.31
N TRP A 491 -38.25 0.73 -21.45
CA TRP A 491 -38.22 0.94 -20.00
C TRP A 491 -36.82 0.80 -19.41
N LEU A 492 -36.04 -0.20 -19.82
CA LEU A 492 -34.64 -0.34 -19.41
C LEU A 492 -33.82 0.89 -19.79
N THR A 493 -34.02 1.41 -21.00
CA THR A 493 -33.30 2.60 -21.47
C THR A 493 -33.67 3.83 -20.64
N TYR A 494 -34.96 4.05 -20.42
CA TYR A 494 -35.47 5.18 -19.64
C TYR A 494 -35.01 5.11 -18.17
N LEU A 495 -35.26 3.98 -17.49
CA LEU A 495 -34.92 3.82 -16.07
C LEU A 495 -33.40 3.85 -15.85
N SER A 496 -32.58 3.46 -16.82
CA SER A 496 -31.12 3.50 -16.70
C SER A 496 -30.57 4.91 -16.47
N GLU A 497 -31.31 5.96 -16.86
CA GLU A 497 -30.87 7.36 -16.68
C GLU A 497 -30.81 7.77 -15.21
N THR A 498 -31.65 7.18 -14.34
CA THR A 498 -31.74 7.55 -12.91
C THR A 498 -31.52 6.38 -11.95
N ALA A 499 -31.51 5.13 -12.44
CA ALA A 499 -31.49 3.93 -11.60
C ALA A 499 -30.36 3.90 -10.56
N VAL A 500 -29.17 4.42 -10.89
CA VAL A 500 -28.05 4.47 -9.94
C VAL A 500 -28.38 5.39 -8.77
N ASP A 501 -28.83 6.60 -9.06
CA ASP A 501 -29.13 7.61 -8.05
C ASP A 501 -30.35 7.21 -7.20
N ASP A 502 -31.39 6.67 -7.85
CA ASP A 502 -32.61 6.22 -7.18
C ASP A 502 -32.35 5.07 -6.20
N VAL A 503 -31.58 4.05 -6.63
CA VAL A 503 -31.22 2.91 -5.77
C VAL A 503 -30.26 3.37 -4.66
N THR A 504 -29.30 4.24 -4.97
CA THR A 504 -28.40 4.82 -3.97
C THR A 504 -29.18 5.55 -2.89
N LYS A 505 -30.14 6.39 -3.29
CA LYS A 505 -31.01 7.11 -2.36
C LYS A 505 -31.83 6.14 -1.50
N ARG A 506 -32.45 5.12 -2.12
CA ARG A 506 -33.21 4.08 -1.39
C ARG A 506 -32.35 3.39 -0.33
N LEU A 507 -31.14 2.99 -0.69
CA LEU A 507 -30.20 2.33 0.23
C LEU A 507 -29.70 3.27 1.33
N HIS A 508 -29.52 4.56 1.02
CA HIS A 508 -29.16 5.56 2.02
C HIS A 508 -30.31 5.76 3.01
N ASP A 509 -31.53 5.96 2.52
CA ASP A 509 -32.72 6.18 3.35
C ASP A 509 -32.99 4.97 4.25
N ALA A 510 -32.70 3.75 3.77
CA ALA A 510 -32.75 2.51 4.54
C ALA A 510 -31.55 2.31 5.49
N GLY A 511 -30.57 3.21 5.51
CA GLY A 511 -29.38 3.12 6.37
C GLY A 511 -28.38 2.04 5.95
N VAL A 512 -28.47 1.51 4.73
CA VAL A 512 -27.59 0.44 4.20
C VAL A 512 -26.28 1.00 3.66
N ILE A 513 -26.29 2.25 3.16
CA ILE A 513 -25.08 2.94 2.66
C ILE A 513 -24.98 4.36 3.24
N ALA A 514 -23.75 4.86 3.36
CA ALA A 514 -23.44 6.20 3.87
C ALA A 514 -22.49 6.96 2.92
N PRO A 515 -22.61 8.31 2.86
CA PRO A 515 -21.75 9.13 2.01
C PRO A 515 -20.36 9.31 2.62
N MET A 516 -19.32 9.12 1.80
CA MET A 516 -17.93 9.43 2.14
C MET A 516 -17.41 10.54 1.21
N VAL A 517 -17.07 11.67 1.81
CA VAL A 517 -16.62 12.87 1.08
C VAL A 517 -15.12 12.77 0.81
N GLY A 518 -14.73 12.41 -0.41
CA GLY A 518 -13.34 12.41 -0.86
C GLY A 518 -12.92 13.78 -1.36
N ARG A 519 -11.93 14.41 -0.71
CA ARG A 519 -11.27 15.61 -1.24
C ARG A 519 -10.19 15.22 -2.23
N THR A 520 -10.36 15.59 -3.49
CA THR A 520 -9.31 15.52 -4.51
C THR A 520 -8.82 16.92 -4.88
N LEU A 521 -7.65 17.03 -5.51
CA LEU A 521 -7.10 18.30 -6.02
C LEU A 521 -8.01 19.02 -7.03
N ARG A 522 -9.05 18.36 -7.57
CA ARG A 522 -10.00 18.89 -8.55
C ARG A 522 -11.44 19.05 -8.02
N GLY A 523 -11.71 18.74 -6.76
CA GLY A 523 -13.04 18.89 -6.17
C GLY A 523 -13.42 17.79 -5.19
N THR A 524 -14.63 17.94 -4.66
CA THR A 524 -15.27 17.01 -3.72
C THR A 524 -16.01 15.93 -4.48
N THR A 525 -15.67 14.66 -4.29
CA THR A 525 -16.43 13.52 -4.86
C THR A 525 -17.06 12.74 -3.72
N THR A 526 -18.38 12.59 -3.75
CA THR A 526 -19.13 11.74 -2.81
C THR A 526 -19.05 10.30 -3.29
N ILE A 527 -18.48 9.43 -2.48
CA ILE A 527 -18.42 7.99 -2.74
C ILE A 527 -19.30 7.29 -1.70
N TRP A 528 -20.19 6.40 -2.14
CA TRP A 528 -21.13 5.72 -1.25
C TRP A 528 -20.54 4.39 -0.77
N ARG A 529 -20.57 4.17 0.55
CA ARG A 529 -20.02 2.96 1.18
C ARG A 529 -21.11 2.24 1.99
N PRO A 530 -21.16 0.90 1.98
CA PRO A 530 -21.99 0.13 2.91
C PRO A 530 -21.73 0.55 4.37
N THR A 531 -22.80 0.83 5.12
CA THR A 531 -22.74 1.15 6.57
C THR A 531 -22.23 -0.04 7.36
N ASP A 532 -22.76 -1.22 7.05
CA ASP A 532 -22.21 -2.51 7.46
C ASP A 532 -21.68 -3.27 6.22
N PRO A 533 -20.37 -3.48 6.11
CA PRO A 533 -19.79 -4.23 5.00
C PRO A 533 -19.92 -5.75 5.14
N SER A 534 -20.45 -6.24 6.27
CA SER A 534 -21.01 -7.59 6.36
C SER A 534 -22.27 -7.71 5.51
N VAL A 535 -23.11 -6.65 5.46
CA VAL A 535 -24.31 -6.57 4.60
C VAL A 535 -23.93 -6.56 3.12
N ALA A 536 -22.84 -5.89 2.75
CA ALA A 536 -22.35 -5.91 1.37
C ALA A 536 -21.83 -7.27 0.92
N ALA A 537 -21.33 -8.09 1.85
CA ALA A 537 -20.79 -9.41 1.56
C ALA A 537 -21.85 -10.53 1.72
N SER A 538 -22.89 -10.33 2.54
CA SER A 538 -23.82 -11.38 2.97
C SER A 538 -24.68 -11.92 1.83
N SER A 539 -25.28 -11.07 1.00
CA SER A 539 -26.20 -11.51 -0.06
C SER A 539 -25.49 -12.32 -1.14
N TRP A 540 -24.28 -11.91 -1.54
CA TRP A 540 -23.48 -12.72 -2.45
C TRP A 540 -22.86 -13.95 -1.79
N ALA A 541 -22.36 -13.86 -0.55
CA ALA A 541 -21.81 -15.02 0.15
C ALA A 541 -22.86 -16.12 0.31
N ARG A 542 -24.12 -15.73 0.60
CA ARG A 542 -25.28 -16.62 0.62
C ARG A 542 -25.49 -17.28 -0.74
N LEU A 543 -25.64 -16.49 -1.81
CA LEU A 543 -25.84 -17.02 -3.16
C LEU A 543 -24.70 -17.97 -3.61
N SER A 544 -23.45 -17.63 -3.30
CA SER A 544 -22.28 -18.47 -3.56
C SER A 544 -22.32 -19.79 -2.77
N ALA A 545 -22.74 -19.74 -1.51
CA ALA A 545 -22.88 -20.93 -0.66
C ALA A 545 -23.98 -21.86 -1.19
N LEU A 546 -25.16 -21.33 -1.50
CA LEU A 546 -26.29 -22.08 -2.07
C LEU A 546 -25.91 -22.75 -3.39
N LEU A 547 -25.26 -22.00 -4.31
CA LEU A 547 -24.79 -22.52 -5.59
C LEU A 547 -23.73 -23.62 -5.44
N ARG A 548 -22.87 -23.55 -4.42
CA ARG A 548 -21.86 -24.58 -4.12
C ARG A 548 -22.48 -25.83 -3.51
N ALA A 549 -23.49 -25.66 -2.66
CA ALA A 549 -24.26 -26.73 -2.02
C ALA A 549 -25.25 -27.42 -2.99
N ARG A 550 -25.53 -26.80 -4.16
CA ARG A 550 -26.59 -27.21 -5.09
C ARG A 550 -27.98 -27.23 -4.44
N GLU A 551 -28.18 -26.32 -3.50
CA GLU A 551 -29.48 -26.09 -2.88
C GLU A 551 -30.38 -25.28 -3.83
N GLY A 552 -31.69 -25.39 -3.64
CA GLY A 552 -32.65 -24.59 -4.41
C GLY A 552 -32.45 -23.11 -4.14
N LEU A 553 -32.48 -22.29 -5.21
CA LEU A 553 -32.45 -20.84 -5.09
C LEU A 553 -33.88 -20.29 -5.04
N GLU A 554 -34.12 -19.34 -4.13
CA GLU A 554 -35.33 -18.52 -4.16
C GLU A 554 -35.42 -17.73 -5.48
N PRO A 555 -36.62 -17.38 -5.97
CA PRO A 555 -36.74 -16.74 -7.28
C PRO A 555 -35.97 -15.41 -7.37
N LEU A 556 -35.90 -14.62 -6.29
CA LEU A 556 -35.07 -13.41 -6.27
C LEU A 556 -33.57 -13.70 -6.35
N ASP A 557 -33.10 -14.79 -5.73
CA ASP A 557 -31.70 -15.24 -5.84
C ASP A 557 -31.39 -15.73 -7.26
N VAL A 558 -32.36 -16.36 -7.96
CA VAL A 558 -32.26 -16.70 -9.38
C VAL A 558 -32.16 -15.44 -10.25
N ALA A 559 -32.97 -14.42 -9.95
CA ALA A 559 -32.91 -13.14 -10.65
C ALA A 559 -31.56 -12.43 -10.42
N LEU A 560 -31.05 -12.43 -9.17
CA LEU A 560 -29.74 -11.88 -8.82
C LEU A 560 -28.61 -12.59 -9.58
N ALA A 561 -28.62 -13.92 -9.60
CA ALA A 561 -27.66 -14.73 -10.38
C ALA A 561 -27.73 -14.40 -11.88
N GLY A 562 -28.93 -14.22 -12.42
CA GLY A 562 -29.15 -13.80 -13.80
C GLY A 562 -28.57 -12.43 -14.13
N LEU A 563 -28.74 -11.45 -13.24
CA LEU A 563 -28.21 -10.09 -13.38
C LEU A 563 -26.68 -10.06 -13.25
N ILE A 564 -26.11 -10.80 -12.30
CA ILE A 564 -24.65 -10.98 -12.14
C ILE A 564 -24.05 -11.53 -13.43
N ASN A 565 -24.70 -12.54 -14.02
CA ASN A 565 -24.28 -13.12 -15.30
C ASN A 565 -24.45 -12.12 -16.46
N ALA A 566 -25.56 -11.38 -16.53
CA ALA A 566 -25.79 -10.38 -17.57
C ALA A 566 -24.78 -9.22 -17.54
N ALA A 567 -24.27 -8.88 -16.36
CA ALA A 567 -23.26 -7.84 -16.15
C ALA A 567 -21.81 -8.37 -16.17
N GLU A 568 -21.59 -9.66 -16.47
CA GLU A 568 -20.26 -10.31 -16.47
C GLU A 568 -19.51 -10.18 -15.12
N LEU A 569 -20.24 -10.16 -14.01
CA LEU A 569 -19.66 -10.10 -12.66
C LEU A 569 -19.33 -11.49 -12.10
N ASP A 570 -19.79 -12.57 -12.72
CA ASP A 570 -19.63 -13.95 -12.26
C ASP A 570 -18.15 -14.33 -12.01
N ALA A 571 -17.20 -13.78 -12.76
CA ALA A 571 -15.76 -13.99 -12.54
C ALA A 571 -15.29 -13.53 -11.16
N VAL A 572 -15.68 -12.32 -10.75
CA VAL A 572 -15.33 -11.68 -9.47
C VAL A 572 -16.07 -12.34 -8.33
N VAL A 573 -17.32 -12.64 -8.61
CA VAL A 573 -18.31 -13.05 -7.64
C VAL A 573 -18.07 -14.54 -7.31
N LEU A 574 -17.97 -15.43 -8.31
CA LEU A 574 -17.60 -16.85 -8.16
C LEU A 574 -16.08 -17.10 -8.21
N GLU A 575 -15.26 -16.18 -7.69
CA GLU A 575 -13.81 -16.37 -7.66
C GLU A 575 -13.43 -17.64 -6.86
N GLY A 576 -12.63 -18.52 -7.48
CA GLY A 576 -12.24 -19.80 -6.88
C GLY A 576 -13.37 -20.82 -6.76
N ALA A 577 -14.52 -20.61 -7.39
CA ALA A 577 -15.55 -21.64 -7.52
C ALA A 577 -15.17 -22.66 -8.62
N PRO A 578 -15.40 -23.97 -8.39
CA PRO A 578 -15.24 -24.98 -9.43
C PRO A 578 -16.13 -24.71 -10.66
N ARG A 579 -15.70 -25.19 -11.83
CA ARG A 579 -16.42 -25.00 -13.11
C ARG A 579 -17.90 -25.43 -13.03
N TYR A 580 -18.20 -26.52 -12.33
CA TYR A 580 -19.57 -27.02 -12.19
C TYR A 580 -20.51 -26.02 -11.52
N VAL A 581 -20.01 -25.11 -10.66
CA VAL A 581 -20.84 -24.12 -9.96
C VAL A 581 -21.34 -23.06 -10.95
N ARG A 582 -20.49 -22.66 -11.91
CA ARG A 582 -20.88 -21.72 -12.98
C ARG A 582 -21.87 -22.36 -13.94
N GLU A 583 -21.62 -23.61 -14.34
CA GLU A 583 -22.53 -24.38 -15.19
C GLU A 583 -23.89 -24.60 -14.51
N HIS A 584 -23.88 -24.85 -13.20
CA HIS A 584 -25.10 -24.96 -12.41
C HIS A 584 -25.87 -23.64 -12.33
N MET A 585 -25.19 -22.51 -12.08
CA MET A 585 -25.82 -21.18 -12.09
C MET A 585 -26.46 -20.87 -13.44
N LEU A 586 -25.76 -21.14 -14.54
CA LEU A 586 -26.30 -20.94 -15.89
C LEU A 586 -27.52 -21.82 -16.16
N SER A 587 -27.46 -23.10 -15.77
CA SER A 587 -28.59 -24.03 -15.89
C SER A 587 -29.83 -23.55 -15.14
N ILE A 588 -29.67 -23.03 -13.91
CA ILE A 588 -30.78 -22.47 -13.13
C ILE A 588 -31.35 -21.21 -13.81
N VAL A 589 -30.48 -20.30 -14.28
CA VAL A 589 -30.91 -19.06 -14.96
C VAL A 589 -31.63 -19.37 -16.27
N ASP A 590 -31.13 -20.33 -17.06
CA ASP A 590 -31.76 -20.75 -18.32
C ASP A 590 -33.09 -21.49 -18.07
N GLY A 591 -33.21 -22.18 -16.93
CA GLY A 591 -34.44 -22.83 -16.45
C GLY A 591 -35.45 -21.87 -15.79
N SER A 592 -35.12 -20.60 -15.61
CA SER A 592 -35.98 -19.63 -14.90
C SER A 592 -37.27 -19.26 -15.66
N TRP A 593 -38.17 -18.52 -15.00
CA TRP A 593 -39.47 -18.16 -15.58
C TRP A 593 -39.31 -17.23 -16.80
N LEU A 594 -40.21 -17.42 -17.78
CA LEU A 594 -40.11 -16.78 -19.09
C LEU A 594 -39.97 -15.24 -19.05
N PRO A 595 -40.74 -14.50 -18.23
CA PRO A 595 -40.55 -13.06 -18.07
C PRO A 595 -39.13 -12.65 -17.64
N LEU A 596 -38.51 -13.33 -16.67
CA LEU A 596 -37.15 -13.02 -16.24
C LEU A 596 -36.14 -13.29 -17.37
N ARG A 597 -36.28 -14.40 -18.10
CA ARG A 597 -35.38 -14.68 -19.24
C ARG A 597 -35.46 -13.62 -20.33
N HIS A 598 -36.65 -13.12 -20.62
CA HIS A 598 -36.84 -12.03 -21.59
C HIS A 598 -36.25 -10.71 -21.09
N LEU A 599 -36.40 -10.39 -19.80
CA LEU A 599 -35.76 -9.23 -19.21
C LEU A 599 -34.22 -9.34 -19.29
N LEU A 600 -33.65 -10.47 -18.88
CA LEU A 600 -32.20 -10.70 -18.90
C LEU A 600 -31.62 -10.70 -20.33
N SER A 601 -32.36 -11.18 -21.34
CA SER A 601 -31.92 -11.14 -22.72
C SER A 601 -31.87 -9.71 -23.27
N GLU A 602 -32.88 -8.88 -23.00
CA GLU A 602 -32.88 -7.46 -23.38
C GLU A 602 -31.80 -6.67 -22.63
N THR A 603 -31.56 -6.96 -21.35
CA THR A 603 -30.45 -6.38 -20.57
C THR A 603 -29.09 -6.67 -21.23
N ARG A 604 -28.80 -7.94 -21.56
CA ARG A 604 -27.57 -8.31 -22.27
C ARG A 604 -27.47 -7.66 -23.66
N ALA A 605 -28.59 -7.59 -24.39
CA ALA A 605 -28.63 -6.96 -25.70
C ALA A 605 -28.36 -5.46 -25.65
N LEU A 606 -28.79 -4.76 -24.60
CA LEU A 606 -28.47 -3.34 -24.38
C LEU A 606 -27.00 -3.14 -24.01
N ILE A 607 -26.47 -3.95 -23.09
CA ILE A 607 -25.05 -3.90 -22.70
C ILE A 607 -24.13 -4.18 -23.90
N GLY A 608 -24.43 -5.21 -24.71
CA GLY A 608 -23.60 -5.62 -25.85
C GLY A 608 -23.65 -4.67 -27.05
N LYS A 609 -24.80 -4.06 -27.36
CA LYS A 609 -24.96 -3.17 -28.52
C LYS A 609 -24.08 -1.91 -28.43
N GLU A 610 -23.87 -1.38 -27.22
CA GLU A 610 -23.06 -0.16 -27.03
C GLU A 610 -21.55 -0.44 -27.00
N VAL A 611 -21.10 -1.63 -26.58
CA VAL A 611 -19.68 -2.03 -26.71
C VAL A 611 -19.25 -2.02 -28.19
N MET A 612 -20.11 -2.49 -29.10
CA MET A 612 -19.85 -2.42 -30.54
C MET A 612 -19.92 -0.99 -31.09
N THR A 613 -20.81 -0.15 -30.59
CA THR A 613 -20.95 1.25 -31.06
C THR A 613 -19.74 2.10 -30.67
N ASN A 614 -19.15 1.87 -29.50
CA ASN A 614 -17.90 2.52 -29.06
C ASN A 614 -16.65 2.06 -29.83
N TYR A 615 -16.60 0.80 -30.28
CA TYR A 615 -15.52 0.32 -31.15
C TYR A 615 -15.58 0.94 -32.56
N VAL A 616 -16.78 1.11 -33.11
CA VAL A 616 -16.96 1.74 -34.44
C VAL A 616 -16.69 3.26 -34.40
N GLY A 617 -16.94 3.93 -33.26
CA GLY A 617 -16.59 5.34 -33.05
C GLY A 617 -15.08 5.58 -32.93
N ALA A 618 -14.35 4.68 -32.26
CA ALA A 618 -12.89 4.80 -32.10
C ALA A 618 -12.11 4.52 -33.39
N GLY A 619 -12.65 3.73 -34.32
CA GLY A 619 -12.04 3.43 -35.63
C GLY A 619 -12.24 4.49 -36.71
N ARG A 620 -12.96 5.60 -36.43
CA ARG A 620 -13.13 6.75 -37.34
C ARG A 620 -12.31 7.98 -36.94
N ALA A 621 -11.50 7.87 -35.89
CA ALA A 621 -10.62 8.94 -35.40
C ALA A 621 -9.13 8.54 -35.40
N SER A 622 -8.73 7.69 -36.35
CA SER A 622 -7.32 7.38 -36.64
C SER A 622 -6.95 7.83 -38.05
#